data_AF-A0A5C5ZD55-F1
#
_entry.id   AF-A0A5C5ZD55-F1
#
_cell.length_a   1.000
_cell.length_b   1.000
_cell.length_c   1.000
_cell.angle_alpha   90.00
_cell.angle_beta   90.00
_cell.angle_gamma   90.00
#
_symmetry.space_group_name_H-M   'P 1'
#
loop_
_entity.id
_entity.type
_entity.pdbx_description
1 polymer ?
#
loop_
_entity_poly.entity_id
_entity_poly.type
_entity_poly.pdbx_seq_one_letter_code
_entity_poly.pdbx_strand_id
1 'polypeptide(L)'
;MRPRWQTLILAALLASPAAAAPLPGFAPGAWFGEQVRTATLSGDVRAYANAAGDFDPVKPMRLILFSLPNGNTIEQTLGCQMRDDLDWHFDIQHIAAQTRRLREVTPDENLVLVCLEAPGLSWPAWRRGVEDRPQQIADVYAAATRLAPPGKVTLAAHSGGGSFVWGVLDAHEAIPAEVDRIALLDANYSYDDASRHGDKFLAWLNADAQRRLVVLAYDDRHITYQGKPVVGPTGGTYRATNRMADRFAKELAIDEGADGPLMRRTAQGGRITLLVHQNPDNKILHTALVGDMNGYLYATTLGTPQQDAWGRFGGPRAFADWIEPPPASLPPRSADAIGGATFFAQIADLAPAEREQAIAEQLRAGNLPDRLREFTPISIVSLDAEGRERRLTYQAMPDYLAVGSDDDFVRAPINPATAQQIADRFGCTLPTARMVDQIYQHAVVKVEPRPLTERREAAATFAQHSAIIEQQRGGRNGLIAGVKKDVVLTNRLLERPGRVAIYGWHRLTGEPIQPVTTVHTRAYVDYSHGVRLVREAMTLDGEPTTFEQIATDPNLAALVSSDGPLKVLRYETEW
;
A
#
# COMPACT_ATOMS: atom_id res chain seq x y z
N MET A 1 -43.81 -4.17 57.31
CA MET A 1 -43.58 -2.94 56.52
C MET A 1 -42.10 -2.88 56.16
N ARG A 2 -41.77 -2.89 54.87
CA ARG A 2 -40.41 -3.05 54.34
C ARG A 2 -39.58 -1.77 54.55
N PRO A 3 -38.29 -1.84 54.96
CA PRO A 3 -37.42 -0.69 54.99
C PRO A 3 -36.90 -0.38 53.58
N ARG A 4 -36.96 0.90 53.21
CA ARG A 4 -36.40 1.45 51.96
C ARG A 4 -34.88 1.53 52.10
N TRP A 5 -34.16 0.74 51.31
CA TRP A 5 -32.72 0.90 51.09
C TRP A 5 -32.54 1.89 49.94
N GLN A 6 -31.90 3.02 50.20
CA GLN A 6 -31.43 3.94 49.16
C GLN A 6 -30.09 3.43 48.64
N THR A 7 -30.08 2.90 47.42
CA THR A 7 -28.86 2.52 46.71
C THR A 7 -28.18 3.79 46.19
N LEU A 8 -27.10 4.21 46.84
CA LEU A 8 -26.17 5.21 46.31
C LEU A 8 -25.41 4.56 45.15
N ILE A 9 -25.74 4.93 43.91
CA ILE A 9 -24.95 4.59 42.72
C ILE A 9 -23.80 5.59 42.65
N LEU A 10 -22.60 5.15 43.06
CA LEU A 10 -21.36 5.86 42.74
C LEU A 10 -21.08 5.64 41.24
N ALA A 11 -21.39 6.64 40.42
CA ALA A 11 -20.93 6.67 39.03
C ALA A 11 -19.43 7.05 39.04
N ALA A 12 -18.56 6.04 38.94
CA ALA A 12 -17.16 6.28 38.62
C ALA A 12 -17.09 6.79 37.18
N LEU A 13 -16.89 8.10 37.01
CA LEU A 13 -16.46 8.69 35.76
C LEU A 13 -15.06 8.15 35.45
N LEU A 14 -15.00 7.08 34.65
CA LEU A 14 -13.77 6.68 33.97
C LEU A 14 -13.43 7.80 33.00
N ALA A 15 -12.54 8.69 33.43
CA ALA A 15 -11.89 9.62 32.51
C ALA A 15 -11.11 8.78 31.50
N SER A 16 -11.53 8.77 30.25
CA SER A 16 -10.71 8.26 29.15
C SER A 16 -9.36 8.98 29.21
N PRO A 17 -8.23 8.27 29.23
CA PRO A 17 -6.92 8.93 29.19
C PRO A 17 -6.88 9.79 27.93
N ALA A 18 -6.49 11.06 28.09
CA ALA A 18 -6.29 11.96 26.97
C ALA A 18 -5.31 11.30 26.00
N ALA A 19 -5.71 11.17 24.72
CA ALA A 19 -4.84 10.59 23.70
C ALA A 19 -3.51 11.35 23.67
N ALA A 20 -2.41 10.64 23.81
CA ALA A 20 -1.08 11.23 23.69
C ALA A 20 -0.95 11.91 22.32
N ALA A 21 -0.29 13.07 22.27
CA ALA A 21 -0.05 13.74 21.01
C ALA A 21 0.77 12.81 20.08
N PRO A 22 0.43 12.72 18.78
CA PRO A 22 1.21 11.93 17.83
C PRO A 22 2.69 12.33 17.82
N LEU A 23 3.55 11.36 17.55
CA LEU A 23 4.97 11.58 17.28
C LEU A 23 5.14 12.58 16.13
N PRO A 24 6.22 13.40 16.13
CA PRO A 24 6.44 14.37 15.06
C PRO A 24 6.40 13.74 13.66
N GLY A 25 5.48 14.25 12.82
CA GLY A 25 5.27 13.77 11.45
C GLY A 25 4.41 12.51 11.32
N PHE A 26 3.89 11.97 12.42
CA PHE A 26 2.92 10.88 12.40
C PHE A 26 1.48 11.42 12.43
N ALA A 27 0.59 10.70 11.74
CA ALA A 27 -0.85 10.90 11.77
C ALA A 27 -1.51 9.67 12.44
N PRO A 28 -2.68 9.81 13.07
CA PRO A 28 -3.44 8.67 13.56
C PRO A 28 -3.69 7.63 12.46
N GLY A 29 -3.46 6.36 12.78
CA GLY A 29 -3.78 5.22 11.94
C GLY A 29 -5.28 4.89 12.01
N ALA A 30 -5.79 4.22 10.98
CA ALA A 30 -7.21 3.87 10.89
C ALA A 30 -7.62 2.75 11.86
N TRP A 31 -6.67 1.90 12.25
CA TRP A 31 -6.94 0.67 12.99
C TRP A 31 -6.00 0.54 14.20
N PHE A 32 -6.44 -0.26 15.17
CA PHE A 32 -5.64 -0.69 16.32
C PHE A 32 -5.02 0.43 17.19
N GLY A 33 -5.54 1.65 17.10
CA GLY A 33 -5.05 2.78 17.91
C GLY A 33 -3.60 3.14 17.62
N GLU A 34 -3.17 2.99 16.36
CA GLU A 34 -1.79 3.25 15.94
C GLU A 34 -1.61 4.65 15.39
N GLN A 35 -0.37 4.98 15.06
CA GLN A 35 0.01 6.18 14.32
C GLN A 35 0.98 5.81 13.21
N VAL A 36 0.88 6.52 12.08
CA VAL A 36 1.59 6.18 10.84
C VAL A 36 2.25 7.40 10.23
N ARG A 37 3.36 7.18 9.54
CA ARG A 37 4.07 8.21 8.78
C ARG A 37 4.60 7.62 7.48
N THR A 38 4.43 8.31 6.37
CA THR A 38 5.02 7.95 5.08
C THR A 38 6.13 8.92 4.72
N ALA A 39 7.14 8.45 4.00
CA ALA A 39 8.20 9.29 3.47
C ALA A 39 8.75 8.72 2.15
N THR A 40 9.30 9.60 1.33
CA THR A 40 10.17 9.24 0.20
C THR A 40 11.61 9.58 0.61
N LEU A 41 12.50 8.60 0.55
CA LEU A 41 13.90 8.70 0.94
C LEU A 41 14.81 8.84 -0.30
N SER A 42 16.12 8.93 -0.09
CA SER A 42 17.10 9.01 -1.18
C SER A 42 16.90 7.89 -2.21
N GLY A 43 17.01 8.25 -3.50
CA GLY A 43 16.80 7.32 -4.61
C GLY A 43 15.38 6.77 -4.70
N ASP A 44 14.40 7.60 -4.35
CA ASP A 44 12.95 7.34 -4.44
C ASP A 44 12.47 6.12 -3.65
N VAL A 45 13.23 5.70 -2.64
CA VAL A 45 12.84 4.61 -1.73
C VAL A 45 11.64 5.06 -0.90
N ARG A 46 10.53 4.34 -1.02
CA ARG A 46 9.34 4.58 -0.20
C ARG A 46 9.55 3.99 1.19
N ALA A 47 9.12 4.73 2.20
CA ALA A 47 9.14 4.30 3.58
C ALA A 47 7.78 4.49 4.25
N TYR A 48 7.38 3.51 5.05
CA TYR A 48 6.20 3.56 5.91
C TYR A 48 6.59 3.21 7.33
N ALA A 49 6.39 4.16 8.25
CA ALA A 49 6.62 4.00 9.66
C ALA A 49 5.28 3.80 10.38
N ASN A 50 5.25 2.86 11.33
CA ASN A 50 4.10 2.53 12.16
C ASN A 50 4.54 2.43 13.63
N ALA A 51 3.86 3.15 14.51
CA ALA A 51 4.07 3.14 15.94
C ALA A 51 2.73 2.98 16.68
N ALA A 52 2.78 2.54 17.93
CA ALA A 52 1.60 2.53 18.79
C ALA A 52 1.14 3.97 19.09
N GLY A 53 -0.18 4.21 19.17
CA GLY A 53 -0.71 5.55 19.46
C GLY A 53 -0.49 5.98 20.91
N ASP A 54 -0.28 5.04 21.81
CA ASP A 54 0.04 5.23 23.24
C ASP A 54 1.56 5.22 23.51
N PHE A 55 2.36 5.68 22.55
CA PHE A 55 3.82 5.76 22.66
C PHE A 55 4.26 6.44 23.96
N ASP A 56 5.11 5.78 24.74
CA ASP A 56 5.58 6.26 26.04
C ASP A 56 7.04 6.72 25.93
N PRO A 57 7.34 8.02 25.94
CA PRO A 57 8.72 8.51 25.77
C PRO A 57 9.70 8.08 26.87
N VAL A 58 9.23 7.50 27.98
CA VAL A 58 10.08 6.99 29.07
C VAL A 58 10.56 5.56 28.78
N LYS A 59 9.82 4.78 28.00
CA LYS A 59 10.22 3.41 27.66
C LYS A 59 11.38 3.39 26.66
N PRO A 60 12.29 2.40 26.75
CA PRO A 60 13.27 2.13 25.70
C PRO A 60 12.60 2.02 24.33
N MET A 61 13.33 2.39 23.28
CA MET A 61 12.82 2.37 21.91
C MET A 61 13.64 1.39 21.06
N ARG A 62 12.93 0.58 20.28
CA ARG A 62 13.48 -0.23 19.21
C ARG A 62 12.78 0.07 17.89
N LEU A 63 13.59 0.38 16.89
CA LEU A 63 13.21 0.47 15.50
C LEU A 63 13.43 -0.89 14.83
N ILE A 64 12.39 -1.46 14.23
CA ILE A 64 12.51 -2.60 13.33
C ILE A 64 12.47 -2.09 11.91
N LEU A 65 13.62 -2.07 11.25
CA LEU A 65 13.75 -1.67 9.86
C LEU A 65 13.57 -2.91 8.97
N PHE A 66 12.40 -3.03 8.34
CA PHE A 66 12.02 -4.16 7.50
C PHE A 66 12.16 -3.80 6.01
N SER A 67 13.14 -4.41 5.33
CA SER A 67 13.32 -4.26 3.88
C SER A 67 12.53 -5.32 3.11
N LEU A 68 11.73 -4.86 2.15
CA LEU A 68 10.70 -5.65 1.48
C LEU A 68 11.25 -6.74 0.53
N PRO A 69 10.50 -7.85 0.33
CA PRO A 69 10.79 -8.79 -0.74
C PRO A 69 10.63 -8.17 -2.12
N ASN A 70 11.26 -8.79 -3.12
CA ASN A 70 11.07 -8.38 -4.51
C ASN A 70 9.63 -8.64 -4.95
N GLY A 71 9.05 -7.72 -5.71
CA GLY A 71 7.70 -7.85 -6.28
C GLY A 71 6.56 -7.43 -5.36
N ASN A 72 6.84 -7.03 -4.12
CA ASN A 72 5.82 -6.60 -3.17
C ASN A 72 5.89 -5.08 -2.92
N THR A 73 4.73 -4.46 -2.79
CA THR A 73 4.61 -3.11 -2.23
C THR A 73 4.59 -3.12 -0.70
N ILE A 74 4.74 -1.94 -0.10
CA ILE A 74 4.52 -1.69 1.35
C ILE A 74 3.16 -2.22 1.76
N GLU A 75 2.09 -1.86 1.05
CA GLU A 75 0.72 -2.23 1.39
C GLU A 75 0.53 -3.74 1.40
N GLN A 76 1.04 -4.43 0.37
CA GLN A 76 1.02 -5.90 0.30
C GLN A 76 1.83 -6.55 1.43
N THR A 77 2.97 -5.94 1.81
CA THR A 77 3.84 -6.46 2.88
C THR A 77 3.27 -6.22 4.28
N LEU A 78 2.62 -5.08 4.50
CA LEU A 78 1.90 -4.81 5.75
C LEU A 78 0.79 -5.85 5.96
N GLY A 79 0.11 -6.20 4.87
CA GLY A 79 -0.90 -7.26 4.80
C GLY A 79 -2.26 -6.82 5.35
N CYS A 80 -3.32 -7.49 4.90
CA CYS A 80 -4.68 -7.27 5.37
C CYS A 80 -5.53 -8.54 5.20
N GLN A 81 -6.72 -8.57 5.79
CA GLN A 81 -7.69 -9.62 5.55
C GLN A 81 -8.03 -9.67 4.06
N MET A 82 -8.06 -10.87 3.50
CA MET A 82 -8.35 -11.03 2.07
C MET A 82 -9.79 -10.68 1.73
N ARG A 83 -9.94 -10.08 0.54
CA ARG A 83 -11.20 -9.86 -0.17
C ARG A 83 -10.98 -10.35 -1.61
N ASP A 84 -12.01 -10.85 -2.27
CA ASP A 84 -11.90 -11.54 -3.57
C ASP A 84 -11.29 -10.66 -4.70
N ASP A 85 -11.36 -9.35 -4.57
CA ASP A 85 -10.82 -8.35 -5.50
C ASP A 85 -9.39 -7.88 -5.15
N LEU A 86 -8.80 -8.38 -4.05
CA LEU A 86 -7.45 -8.02 -3.65
C LEU A 86 -6.42 -9.01 -4.20
N ASP A 87 -5.27 -8.45 -4.56
CA ASP A 87 -4.12 -9.24 -4.97
C ASP A 87 -3.66 -10.16 -3.81
N TRP A 88 -3.34 -11.41 -4.13
CA TRP A 88 -2.96 -12.43 -3.15
C TRP A 88 -1.71 -12.06 -2.33
N HIS A 89 -0.86 -11.13 -2.79
CA HIS A 89 0.31 -10.69 -2.04
C HIS A 89 -0.04 -10.04 -0.70
N PHE A 90 -1.27 -9.53 -0.53
CA PHE A 90 -1.76 -9.01 0.75
C PHE A 90 -1.88 -10.07 1.85
N ASP A 91 -1.93 -11.36 1.50
CA ASP A 91 -2.03 -12.47 2.47
C ASP A 91 -0.73 -13.24 2.68
N ILE A 92 0.41 -12.62 2.35
CA ILE A 92 1.72 -13.25 2.48
C ILE A 92 2.34 -12.96 3.85
N GLN A 93 2.71 -11.70 4.09
CA GLN A 93 3.72 -11.36 5.11
C GLN A 93 3.08 -10.96 6.43
N HIS A 94 2.05 -10.12 6.37
CA HIS A 94 1.37 -9.54 7.53
C HIS A 94 2.33 -8.89 8.53
N ILE A 95 3.36 -8.16 8.07
CA ILE A 95 4.39 -7.59 8.96
C ILE A 95 3.79 -6.61 9.97
N ALA A 96 2.71 -5.90 9.60
CA ALA A 96 1.99 -5.02 10.52
C ALA A 96 1.35 -5.81 11.66
N ALA A 97 0.58 -6.87 11.34
CA ALA A 97 -0.06 -7.73 12.33
C ALA A 97 0.96 -8.45 13.22
N GLN A 98 2.06 -8.94 12.63
CA GLN A 98 3.16 -9.53 13.39
C GLN A 98 3.81 -8.52 14.35
N THR A 99 4.00 -7.27 13.92
CA THR A 99 4.54 -6.20 14.80
C THR A 99 3.58 -5.89 15.94
N ARG A 100 2.26 -5.88 15.70
CA ARG A 100 1.25 -5.70 16.77
C ARG A 100 1.32 -6.83 17.79
N ARG A 101 1.40 -8.07 17.32
CA ARG A 101 1.59 -9.23 18.21
C ARG A 101 2.89 -9.11 19.01
N LEU A 102 3.95 -8.58 18.41
CA LEU A 102 5.21 -8.33 19.11
C LEU A 102 5.08 -7.26 20.20
N ARG A 103 4.35 -6.17 19.95
CA ARG A 103 4.05 -5.12 20.96
C ARG A 103 3.28 -5.68 22.15
N GLU A 104 2.30 -6.54 21.89
CA GLU A 104 1.50 -7.19 22.93
C GLU A 104 2.37 -7.98 23.92
N VAL A 105 3.37 -8.71 23.41
CA VAL A 105 4.28 -9.52 24.25
C VAL A 105 5.51 -8.75 24.76
N THR A 106 5.68 -7.50 24.33
CA THR A 106 6.82 -6.64 24.69
C THR A 106 6.34 -5.29 25.26
N PRO A 107 5.55 -5.26 26.34
CA PRO A 107 4.92 -4.04 26.85
C PRO A 107 5.92 -3.01 27.41
N ASP A 108 7.15 -3.42 27.71
CA ASP A 108 8.17 -2.59 28.35
C ASP A 108 9.06 -1.82 27.35
N GLU A 109 8.84 -1.96 26.03
CA GLU A 109 9.61 -1.30 24.99
C GLU A 109 8.68 -0.67 23.93
N ASN A 110 9.03 0.52 23.45
CA ASN A 110 8.38 1.10 22.27
C ASN A 110 8.92 0.43 21.01
N LEU A 111 8.06 -0.28 20.29
CA LEU A 111 8.39 -0.89 19.01
C LEU A 111 7.84 -0.07 17.84
N VAL A 112 8.73 0.48 17.03
CA VAL A 112 8.39 1.19 15.79
C VAL A 112 8.81 0.32 14.60
N LEU A 113 7.88 0.03 13.71
CA LEU A 113 8.16 -0.64 12.44
C LEU A 113 8.42 0.42 11.37
N VAL A 114 9.47 0.24 10.57
CA VAL A 114 9.66 0.98 9.32
C VAL A 114 9.85 0.00 8.18
N CYS A 115 8.92 -0.01 7.24
CA CYS A 115 8.96 -0.79 6.01
C CYS A 115 9.63 0.02 4.89
N LEU A 116 10.58 -0.57 4.16
CA LEU A 116 11.31 0.06 3.05
C LEU A 116 11.10 -0.66 1.71
N GLU A 117 10.56 0.07 0.73
CA GLU A 117 10.28 -0.41 -0.62
C GLU A 117 11.21 0.26 -1.64
N ALA A 118 11.93 -0.55 -2.41
CA ALA A 118 12.76 -0.06 -3.50
C ALA A 118 11.92 0.29 -4.74
N PRO A 119 12.27 1.37 -5.46
CA PRO A 119 11.74 1.63 -6.79
C PRO A 119 11.84 0.41 -7.70
N GLY A 120 10.79 0.19 -8.48
CA GLY A 120 10.67 -0.99 -9.35
C GLY A 120 10.54 -2.32 -8.60
N LEU A 121 10.24 -2.29 -7.29
CA LEU A 121 9.97 -3.44 -6.44
C LEU A 121 11.13 -4.46 -6.42
N SER A 122 12.37 -4.00 -6.58
CA SER A 122 13.53 -4.90 -6.51
C SER A 122 14.77 -4.21 -5.96
N TRP A 123 15.13 -4.53 -4.72
CA TRP A 123 16.35 -4.03 -4.09
C TRP A 123 17.63 -4.38 -4.85
N PRO A 124 17.85 -5.62 -5.34
CA PRO A 124 19.01 -5.92 -6.16
C PRO A 124 19.06 -5.11 -7.47
N ALA A 125 17.91 -4.88 -8.12
CA ALA A 125 17.88 -4.12 -9.36
C ALA A 125 18.15 -2.63 -9.10
N TRP A 126 17.47 -2.05 -8.12
CA TRP A 126 17.67 -0.67 -7.68
C TRP A 126 19.12 -0.43 -7.28
N ARG A 127 19.69 -1.28 -6.42
CA ARG A 127 21.09 -1.17 -5.97
C ARG A 127 22.09 -1.27 -7.12
N ARG A 128 21.78 -2.00 -8.20
CA ARG A 128 22.65 -2.04 -9.40
C ARG A 128 22.55 -0.76 -10.24
N GLY A 129 21.38 -0.14 -10.27
CA GLY A 129 21.06 1.02 -11.10
C GLY A 129 21.49 2.37 -10.52
N VAL A 130 21.73 2.47 -9.22
CA VAL A 130 22.17 3.71 -8.57
C VAL A 130 23.67 3.99 -8.75
N GLU A 131 24.01 5.27 -8.95
CA GLU A 131 25.39 5.80 -8.90
C GLU A 131 25.84 5.90 -7.43
N ASP A 132 27.14 5.67 -7.18
CA ASP A 132 27.72 5.62 -5.81
C ASP A 132 26.88 4.82 -4.79
N ARG A 133 26.71 3.53 -5.10
CA ARG A 133 25.86 2.59 -4.33
C ARG A 133 26.09 2.61 -2.81
N PRO A 134 27.35 2.63 -2.30
CA PRO A 134 27.59 2.69 -0.86
C PRO A 134 26.98 3.94 -0.20
N GLN A 135 27.22 5.12 -0.79
CA GLN A 135 26.70 6.37 -0.24
C GLN A 135 25.17 6.39 -0.26
N GLN A 136 24.56 5.98 -1.36
CA GLN A 136 23.10 5.97 -1.47
C GLN A 136 22.43 5.02 -0.46
N ILE A 137 23.02 3.85 -0.19
CA ILE A 137 22.53 2.97 0.86
C ILE A 137 22.70 3.61 2.26
N ALA A 138 23.86 4.23 2.53
CA ALA A 138 24.10 4.90 3.80
C ALA A 138 23.08 6.03 4.04
N ASP A 139 22.75 6.80 3.00
CA ASP A 139 21.74 7.86 3.06
C ASP A 139 20.34 7.33 3.33
N VAL A 140 19.93 6.25 2.65
CA VAL A 140 18.63 5.60 2.89
C VAL A 140 18.56 5.05 4.31
N TYR A 141 19.60 4.35 4.77
CA TYR A 141 19.68 3.83 6.13
C TYR A 141 19.55 4.95 7.17
N ALA A 142 20.35 6.02 7.03
CA ALA A 142 20.35 7.14 7.95
C ALA A 142 19.01 7.91 7.93
N ALA A 143 18.38 8.05 6.76
CA ALA A 143 17.08 8.70 6.65
C ALA A 143 15.96 7.86 7.26
N ALA A 144 15.99 6.53 7.05
CA ALA A 144 15.01 5.62 7.60
C ALA A 144 15.08 5.52 9.13
N THR A 145 16.28 5.53 9.72
CA THR A 145 16.44 5.51 11.18
C THR A 145 15.91 6.79 11.84
N ARG A 146 15.93 7.93 11.14
CA ARG A 146 15.35 9.21 11.59
C ARG A 146 13.83 9.30 11.49
N LEU A 147 13.15 8.29 10.92
CA LEU A 147 11.69 8.25 10.92
C LEU A 147 11.10 7.94 12.29
N ALA A 148 11.92 7.50 13.24
CA ALA A 148 11.52 7.20 14.60
C ALA A 148 12.46 7.89 15.61
N PRO A 149 12.05 8.03 16.89
CA PRO A 149 12.95 8.52 17.94
C PRO A 149 14.24 7.67 18.05
N PRO A 150 15.36 8.21 18.57
CA PRO A 150 16.59 7.43 18.73
C PRO A 150 16.40 6.20 19.63
N GLY A 151 17.00 5.06 19.23
CA GLY A 151 16.91 3.80 19.97
C GLY A 151 17.75 2.69 19.34
N LYS A 152 17.51 1.45 19.76
CA LYS A 152 18.14 0.27 19.14
C LYS A 152 17.51 -0.03 17.77
N VAL A 153 18.30 -0.57 16.85
CA VAL A 153 17.85 -0.91 15.50
C VAL A 153 17.94 -2.41 15.27
N THR A 154 16.82 -3.02 14.91
CA THR A 154 16.78 -4.37 14.35
C THR A 154 16.68 -4.25 12.84
N LEU A 155 17.67 -4.77 12.11
CA LEU A 155 17.61 -4.93 10.66
C LEU A 155 16.91 -6.24 10.32
N ALA A 156 15.75 -6.15 9.68
CA ALA A 156 14.99 -7.30 9.21
C ALA A 156 14.82 -7.23 7.69
N ALA A 157 14.85 -8.38 7.03
CA ALA A 157 14.68 -8.45 5.58
C ALA A 157 14.03 -9.76 5.18
N HIS A 158 13.17 -9.70 4.16
CA HIS A 158 12.71 -10.89 3.46
C HIS A 158 13.17 -10.89 2.00
N SER A 159 13.62 -12.05 1.49
CA SER A 159 13.93 -12.23 0.07
C SER A 159 14.86 -11.13 -0.48
N GLY A 160 14.45 -10.50 -1.59
CA GLY A 160 14.98 -9.29 -2.21
C GLY A 160 15.57 -8.26 -1.25
N GLY A 161 14.83 -7.98 -0.16
CA GLY A 161 15.18 -7.00 0.87
C GLY A 161 16.55 -7.25 1.50
N GLY A 162 17.01 -8.50 1.51
CA GLY A 162 18.36 -8.82 1.95
C GLY A 162 19.42 -7.98 1.26
N SER A 163 19.24 -7.65 -0.03
CA SER A 163 20.17 -6.82 -0.79
C SER A 163 20.37 -5.42 -0.19
N PHE A 164 19.35 -4.87 0.47
CA PHE A 164 19.47 -3.63 1.24
C PHE A 164 20.33 -3.83 2.49
N VAL A 165 20.05 -4.86 3.30
CA VAL A 165 20.82 -5.17 4.50
C VAL A 165 22.30 -5.41 4.16
N TRP A 166 22.59 -6.22 3.12
CA TRP A 166 23.95 -6.40 2.63
C TRP A 166 24.56 -5.09 2.14
N GLY A 167 23.77 -4.22 1.51
CA GLY A 167 24.21 -2.87 1.16
C GLY A 167 24.62 -2.04 2.37
N VAL A 168 23.88 -2.12 3.49
CA VAL A 168 24.22 -1.39 4.73
C VAL A 168 25.55 -1.91 5.25
N LEU A 169 25.74 -3.23 5.24
CA LEU A 169 26.99 -3.88 5.63
C LEU A 169 28.16 -3.44 4.73
N ASP A 170 27.93 -3.31 3.43
CA ASP A 170 28.97 -2.90 2.46
C ASP A 170 29.31 -1.41 2.57
N ALA A 171 28.32 -0.57 2.84
CA ALA A 171 28.45 0.88 2.92
C ALA A 171 29.19 1.36 4.18
N HIS A 172 29.26 0.53 5.22
CA HIS A 172 29.90 0.89 6.49
C HIS A 172 31.14 0.02 6.74
N GLU A 173 32.19 0.61 7.31
CA GLU A 173 33.39 -0.12 7.71
C GLU A 173 33.07 -1.21 8.74
N ALA A 174 32.22 -0.88 9.71
CA ALA A 174 31.66 -1.79 10.70
C ALA A 174 30.13 -1.67 10.74
N ILE A 175 29.44 -2.73 11.17
CA ILE A 175 27.98 -2.68 11.37
C ILE A 175 27.66 -1.57 12.40
N PRO A 176 26.73 -0.64 12.10
CA PRO A 176 26.42 0.49 12.97
C PRO A 176 26.09 0.05 14.41
N ALA A 177 26.54 0.85 15.39
CA ALA A 177 26.57 0.43 16.79
C ALA A 177 25.17 0.27 17.41
N GLU A 178 24.20 1.04 16.92
CA GLU A 178 22.78 0.99 17.25
C GLU A 178 22.12 -0.32 16.81
N VAL A 179 22.69 -1.03 15.83
CA VAL A 179 22.14 -2.30 15.36
C VAL A 179 22.37 -3.38 16.41
N ASP A 180 21.29 -3.90 16.97
CA ASP A 180 21.30 -4.94 18.00
C ASP A 180 20.95 -6.33 17.45
N ARG A 181 20.20 -6.38 16.35
CA ARG A 181 19.77 -7.63 15.74
C ARG A 181 19.75 -7.54 14.22
N ILE A 182 20.16 -8.61 13.57
CA ILE A 182 20.04 -8.80 12.13
C ILE A 182 19.25 -10.09 11.89
N ALA A 183 18.06 -9.95 11.29
CA ALA A 183 17.12 -11.02 11.01
C ALA A 183 16.94 -11.18 9.49
N LEU A 184 17.54 -12.22 8.92
CA LEU A 184 17.49 -12.52 7.49
C LEU A 184 16.48 -13.65 7.24
N LEU A 185 15.32 -13.30 6.71
CA LEU A 185 14.23 -14.22 6.38
C LEU A 185 14.35 -14.59 4.90
N ASP A 186 14.93 -15.74 4.61
CA ASP A 186 15.19 -16.19 3.24
C ASP A 186 15.88 -15.10 2.38
N ALA A 187 16.79 -14.36 3.01
CA ALA A 187 17.33 -13.09 2.50
C ALA A 187 18.87 -13.05 2.49
N ASN A 188 19.54 -14.18 2.74
CA ASN A 188 21.00 -14.21 2.90
C ASN A 188 21.77 -14.59 1.63
N TYR A 189 21.10 -14.72 0.47
CA TYR A 189 21.72 -15.23 -0.75
C TYR A 189 22.90 -14.38 -1.27
N SER A 190 22.98 -13.10 -0.93
CA SER A 190 24.10 -12.21 -1.27
C SER A 190 25.27 -12.26 -0.27
N TYR A 191 25.27 -13.21 0.68
CA TYR A 191 26.43 -13.43 1.54
C TYR A 191 27.68 -13.76 0.72
N ASP A 192 28.75 -13.00 0.97
CA ASP A 192 30.06 -13.14 0.37
C ASP A 192 31.17 -12.88 1.41
N ASP A 193 32.04 -13.87 1.61
CA ASP A 193 33.18 -13.75 2.53
C ASP A 193 34.31 -12.92 1.94
N ALA A 194 34.42 -12.82 0.60
CA ALA A 194 35.42 -11.94 -0.04
C ALA A 194 35.12 -10.46 0.24
N SER A 195 33.84 -10.10 0.39
CA SER A 195 33.36 -8.80 0.86
C SER A 195 33.47 -8.62 2.38
N ARG A 196 34.13 -9.56 3.09
CA ARG A 196 34.39 -9.53 4.54
C ARG A 196 33.14 -9.51 5.42
N HIS A 197 32.00 -10.00 4.92
CA HIS A 197 30.77 -10.04 5.71
C HIS A 197 30.93 -10.86 7.00
N GLY A 198 31.64 -12.00 6.93
CA GLY A 198 31.93 -12.83 8.09
C GLY A 198 32.69 -12.09 9.19
N ASP A 199 33.76 -11.38 8.81
CA ASP A 199 34.57 -10.57 9.73
C ASP A 199 33.72 -9.51 10.44
N LYS A 200 32.89 -8.80 9.68
CA LYS A 200 32.01 -7.75 10.23
C LYS A 200 31.02 -8.31 11.24
N PHE A 201 30.40 -9.47 10.95
CA PHE A 201 29.50 -10.11 11.91
C PHE A 201 30.21 -10.54 13.18
N LEU A 202 31.38 -11.17 13.08
CA LEU A 202 32.14 -11.63 14.25
C LEU A 202 32.59 -10.46 15.13
N ALA A 203 33.11 -9.39 14.52
CA ALA A 203 33.48 -8.16 15.24
C ALA A 203 32.25 -7.51 15.92
N TRP A 204 31.13 -7.42 15.20
CA TRP A 204 29.88 -6.87 15.72
C TRP A 204 29.34 -7.67 16.91
N LEU A 205 29.30 -9.01 16.82
CA LEU A 205 28.85 -9.89 17.90
C LEU A 205 29.79 -9.90 19.11
N ASN A 206 31.10 -9.80 18.90
CA ASN A 206 32.07 -9.76 19.99
C ASN A 206 32.04 -8.44 20.77
N ALA A 207 31.58 -7.35 20.15
CA ALA A 207 31.50 -6.04 20.77
C ALA A 207 30.31 -5.85 21.74
N ASP A 208 29.24 -6.66 21.64
CA ASP A 208 28.10 -6.59 22.58
C ASP A 208 27.42 -7.97 22.75
N ALA A 209 27.31 -8.42 24.01
CA ALA A 209 26.69 -9.69 24.38
C ALA A 209 25.19 -9.79 24.01
N GLN A 210 24.51 -8.65 23.82
CA GLN A 210 23.10 -8.60 23.44
C GLN A 210 22.86 -8.73 21.94
N ARG A 211 23.91 -8.63 21.11
CA ARG A 211 23.75 -8.71 19.66
C ARG A 211 23.38 -10.10 19.17
N ARG A 212 22.52 -10.17 18.15
CA ARG A 212 21.99 -11.43 17.60
C ARG A 212 21.95 -11.44 16.07
N LEU A 213 22.57 -12.43 15.45
CA LEU A 213 22.39 -12.76 14.04
C LEU A 213 21.46 -13.97 13.91
N VAL A 214 20.33 -13.78 13.24
CA VAL A 214 19.36 -14.85 12.96
C VAL A 214 19.15 -14.96 11.46
N VAL A 215 19.37 -16.17 10.94
CA VAL A 215 19.06 -16.52 9.55
C VAL A 215 18.00 -17.60 9.56
N LEU A 216 16.89 -17.34 8.87
CA LEU A 216 15.88 -18.33 8.54
C LEU A 216 15.95 -18.61 7.05
N ALA A 217 16.08 -19.86 6.67
CA ALA A 217 16.07 -20.29 5.27
C ALA A 217 15.31 -21.62 5.14
N TYR A 218 15.10 -22.06 3.90
CA TYR A 218 14.67 -23.42 3.61
C TYR A 218 15.58 -24.04 2.56
N ASP A 219 15.51 -25.36 2.41
CA ASP A 219 16.15 -26.05 1.30
C ASP A 219 15.43 -25.71 -0.01
N ASP A 220 16.01 -24.75 -0.71
CA ASP A 220 15.53 -24.19 -1.97
C ASP A 220 16.25 -24.78 -3.20
N ARG A 221 17.22 -25.68 -2.99
CA ARG A 221 18.17 -26.13 -4.03
C ARG A 221 17.52 -26.78 -5.25
N HIS A 222 16.37 -27.42 -5.05
CA HIS A 222 15.68 -28.25 -6.04
C HIS A 222 14.25 -27.77 -6.35
N ILE A 223 13.94 -26.53 -5.97
CA ILE A 223 12.62 -25.94 -6.21
C ILE A 223 12.46 -25.61 -7.67
N THR A 224 11.30 -25.96 -8.21
CA THR A 224 10.91 -25.62 -9.59
C THR A 224 9.59 -24.85 -9.59
N TYR A 225 9.48 -23.89 -10.50
CA TYR A 225 8.25 -23.18 -10.82
C TYR A 225 8.00 -23.32 -12.32
N GLN A 226 6.83 -23.87 -12.68
CA GLN A 226 6.48 -24.19 -14.08
C GLN A 226 7.58 -25.02 -14.80
N GLY A 227 8.15 -25.99 -14.10
CA GLY A 227 9.19 -26.89 -14.63
C GLY A 227 10.59 -26.28 -14.74
N LYS A 228 10.79 -25.01 -14.35
CA LYS A 228 12.11 -24.36 -14.35
C LYS A 228 12.67 -24.23 -12.94
N PRO A 229 13.97 -24.49 -12.71
CA PRO A 229 14.60 -24.23 -11.41
C PRO A 229 14.42 -22.77 -10.99
N VAL A 230 14.02 -22.56 -9.74
CA VAL A 230 13.87 -21.20 -9.16
C VAL A 230 15.23 -20.62 -8.79
N VAL A 231 16.17 -21.47 -8.36
CA VAL A 231 17.54 -21.07 -8.01
C VAL A 231 18.57 -21.70 -8.93
N GLY A 232 19.63 -20.95 -9.22
CA GLY A 232 20.78 -21.45 -9.97
C GLY A 232 21.60 -22.49 -9.17
N PRO A 233 22.57 -23.17 -9.82
CA PRO A 233 23.33 -24.27 -9.21
C PRO A 233 24.17 -23.85 -8.00
N THR A 234 24.56 -22.59 -7.92
CA THR A 234 25.33 -21.99 -6.82
C THR A 234 24.51 -20.99 -5.98
N GLY A 235 23.28 -20.71 -6.41
CA GLY A 235 22.36 -19.77 -5.77
C GLY A 235 21.54 -20.41 -4.66
N GLY A 236 20.71 -19.58 -4.05
CA GLY A 236 19.77 -19.97 -3.00
C GLY A 236 20.28 -19.72 -1.58
N THR A 237 19.33 -19.60 -0.67
CA THR A 237 19.56 -19.29 0.75
C THR A 237 20.08 -20.50 1.51
N TYR A 238 19.73 -21.72 1.10
CA TYR A 238 20.32 -22.94 1.65
C TYR A 238 21.85 -22.92 1.53
N ARG A 239 22.35 -22.69 0.31
CA ARG A 239 23.79 -22.68 0.04
C ARG A 239 24.48 -21.51 0.72
N ALA A 240 23.87 -20.33 0.72
CA ALA A 240 24.41 -19.17 1.42
C ALA A 240 24.50 -19.40 2.94
N THR A 241 23.50 -20.06 3.53
CA THR A 241 23.51 -20.40 4.96
C THR A 241 24.64 -21.35 5.31
N ASN A 242 24.93 -22.34 4.46
CA ASN A 242 26.09 -23.21 4.66
C ASN A 242 27.41 -22.44 4.53
N ARG A 243 27.56 -21.53 3.55
CA ARG A 243 28.77 -20.69 3.45
C ARG A 243 28.98 -19.83 4.70
N MET A 244 27.90 -19.32 5.31
CA MET A 244 27.98 -18.59 6.58
C MET A 244 28.41 -19.51 7.72
N ALA A 245 27.82 -20.71 7.83
CA ALA A 245 28.20 -21.70 8.83
C ALA A 245 29.68 -22.10 8.72
N ASP A 246 30.14 -22.40 7.51
CA ASP A 246 31.54 -22.75 7.22
C ASP A 246 32.49 -21.61 7.60
N ARG A 247 32.11 -20.36 7.34
CA ARG A 247 32.91 -19.19 7.74
C ARG A 247 33.01 -19.06 9.25
N PHE A 248 31.89 -19.19 9.97
CA PHE A 248 31.89 -19.07 11.42
C PHE A 248 32.63 -20.23 12.10
N ALA A 249 32.54 -21.45 11.54
CA ALA A 249 33.25 -22.63 12.03
C ALA A 249 34.79 -22.50 12.01
N LYS A 250 35.35 -21.54 11.25
CA LYS A 250 36.79 -21.25 11.27
C LYS A 250 37.27 -20.68 12.61
N GLU A 251 36.40 -20.02 13.37
CA GLU A 251 36.75 -19.31 14.61
C GLU A 251 35.89 -19.70 15.82
N LEU A 252 34.72 -20.31 15.57
CA LEU A 252 33.73 -20.62 16.60
C LEU A 252 33.36 -22.10 16.56
N ALA A 253 33.09 -22.68 17.73
CA ALA A 253 32.39 -23.95 17.81
C ALA A 253 30.93 -23.75 17.37
N ILE A 254 30.47 -24.61 16.46
CA ILE A 254 29.08 -24.65 15.99
C ILE A 254 28.40 -25.86 16.61
N ASP A 255 27.33 -25.61 17.35
CA ASP A 255 26.40 -26.64 17.80
C ASP A 255 25.35 -26.87 16.71
N GLU A 256 25.13 -28.13 16.34
CA GLU A 256 24.13 -28.51 15.32
C GLU A 256 23.08 -29.44 15.93
N GLY A 257 21.81 -29.19 15.62
CA GLY A 257 20.70 -30.00 16.07
C GLY A 257 19.55 -29.96 15.08
N ALA A 258 18.67 -30.95 15.13
CA ALA A 258 17.48 -31.04 14.30
C ALA A 258 16.23 -31.16 15.19
N ASP A 259 15.16 -30.46 14.79
CA ASP A 259 13.82 -30.59 15.36
C ASP A 259 12.81 -30.73 14.22
N GLY A 260 12.35 -31.96 14.00
CA GLY A 260 11.56 -32.31 12.82
C GLY A 260 12.29 -31.91 11.52
N PRO A 261 11.66 -31.12 10.62
CA PRO A 261 12.29 -30.67 9.39
C PRO A 261 13.24 -29.47 9.59
N LEU A 262 13.42 -28.96 10.81
CA LEU A 262 14.25 -27.79 11.07
C LEU A 262 15.66 -28.22 11.47
N MET A 263 16.64 -27.90 10.64
CA MET A 263 18.05 -27.99 11.01
C MET A 263 18.48 -26.66 11.61
N ARG A 264 19.06 -26.69 12.80
CA ARG A 264 19.56 -25.52 13.53
C ARG A 264 21.05 -25.64 13.77
N ARG A 265 21.80 -24.62 13.36
CA ARG A 265 23.20 -24.39 13.76
C ARG A 265 23.31 -23.16 14.62
N THR A 266 23.92 -23.29 15.78
CA THR A 266 24.12 -22.18 16.72
C THR A 266 25.58 -22.00 17.10
N ALA A 267 25.97 -20.76 17.39
CA ALA A 267 27.27 -20.44 17.95
C ALA A 267 27.15 -19.35 19.02
N GLN A 268 28.18 -19.25 19.87
CA GLN A 268 28.28 -18.23 20.92
C GLN A 268 27.05 -18.16 21.84
N GLY A 269 26.54 -19.31 22.29
CA GLY A 269 25.36 -19.38 23.16
C GLY A 269 24.05 -18.97 22.46
N GLY A 270 23.91 -19.30 21.17
CA GLY A 270 22.71 -19.00 20.37
C GLY A 270 22.69 -17.60 19.75
N ARG A 271 23.74 -16.79 19.94
CA ARG A 271 23.81 -15.42 19.37
C ARG A 271 23.95 -15.41 17.86
N ILE A 272 24.54 -16.46 17.31
CA ILE A 272 24.40 -16.81 15.89
C ILE A 272 23.43 -17.97 15.85
N THR A 273 22.32 -17.81 15.14
CA THR A 273 21.40 -18.91 14.84
C THR A 273 21.13 -18.97 13.34
N LEU A 274 21.50 -20.09 12.73
CA LEU A 274 21.24 -20.41 11.34
C LEU A 274 20.22 -21.56 11.30
N LEU A 275 18.98 -21.26 10.94
CA LEU A 275 17.89 -22.22 10.87
C LEU A 275 17.52 -22.49 9.41
N VAL A 276 17.49 -23.77 9.03
CA VAL A 276 17.15 -24.21 7.67
C VAL A 276 16.05 -25.26 7.73
N HIS A 277 14.88 -24.94 7.20
CA HIS A 277 13.82 -25.91 6.98
C HIS A 277 14.19 -26.85 5.82
N GLN A 278 14.41 -28.13 6.08
CA GLN A 278 14.90 -29.14 5.13
C GLN A 278 13.95 -29.45 3.98
N ASN A 279 12.70 -28.97 4.06
CA ASN A 279 11.71 -28.98 2.97
C ASN A 279 11.53 -30.36 2.29
N PRO A 280 11.21 -31.41 3.06
CA PRO A 280 11.13 -32.79 2.53
C PRO A 280 10.10 -32.96 1.41
N ASP A 281 9.08 -32.11 1.37
CA ASP A 281 8.02 -32.12 0.35
C ASP A 281 8.36 -31.31 -0.91
N ASN A 282 9.55 -30.70 -0.98
CA ASN A 282 10.00 -29.83 -2.08
C ASN A 282 8.99 -28.72 -2.45
N LYS A 283 8.42 -28.05 -1.44
CA LYS A 283 7.43 -26.97 -1.60
C LYS A 283 8.10 -25.61 -1.70
N ILE A 284 7.44 -24.65 -2.33
CA ILE A 284 7.85 -23.24 -2.30
C ILE A 284 7.49 -22.68 -0.92
N LEU A 285 8.45 -22.66 0.01
CA LEU A 285 8.25 -22.13 1.37
C LEU A 285 8.64 -20.65 1.52
N HIS A 286 9.07 -20.03 0.43
CA HIS A 286 9.59 -18.66 0.36
C HIS A 286 8.77 -17.65 1.17
N THR A 287 7.45 -17.68 1.00
CA THR A 287 6.46 -16.81 1.65
C THR A 287 5.94 -17.39 2.95
N ALA A 288 5.67 -18.71 2.97
CA ALA A 288 5.17 -19.44 4.13
C ALA A 288 6.08 -19.31 5.35
N LEU A 289 7.40 -19.28 5.16
CA LEU A 289 8.37 -19.10 6.25
C LEU A 289 8.11 -17.85 7.09
N VAL A 290 7.67 -16.75 6.46
CA VAL A 290 7.54 -15.46 7.13
C VAL A 290 6.15 -15.25 7.71
N GLY A 291 5.11 -15.46 6.92
CA GLY A 291 3.72 -15.32 7.34
C GLY A 291 3.21 -16.55 8.09
N ASP A 292 2.97 -17.63 7.34
CA ASP A 292 2.28 -18.83 7.85
C ASP A 292 3.03 -19.53 9.00
N MET A 293 4.36 -19.45 9.02
CA MET A 293 5.20 -20.07 10.02
C MET A 293 5.66 -19.11 11.13
N ASN A 294 5.20 -17.85 11.14
CA ASN A 294 5.59 -16.83 12.12
C ASN A 294 7.10 -16.50 12.11
N GLY A 295 7.76 -16.53 10.95
CA GLY A 295 9.22 -16.36 10.86
C GLY A 295 9.72 -15.00 11.30
N TYR A 296 8.96 -13.93 11.04
CA TYR A 296 9.33 -12.59 11.51
C TYR A 296 9.26 -12.50 13.05
N LEU A 297 8.18 -12.98 13.66
CA LEU A 297 8.07 -13.08 15.13
C LEU A 297 9.20 -13.90 15.73
N TYR A 298 9.49 -15.08 15.16
CA TYR A 298 10.58 -15.92 15.62
C TYR A 298 11.94 -15.22 15.53
N ALA A 299 12.30 -14.66 14.36
CA ALA A 299 13.62 -14.08 14.16
C ALA A 299 13.85 -12.81 15.00
N THR A 300 12.81 -12.03 15.24
CA THR A 300 12.88 -10.79 16.04
C THR A 300 12.93 -11.05 17.55
N THR A 301 12.40 -12.18 18.02
CA THR A 301 12.34 -12.50 19.46
C THR A 301 13.31 -13.58 19.92
N LEU A 302 13.93 -14.34 19.00
CA LEU A 302 14.82 -15.43 19.39
C LEU A 302 15.94 -14.96 20.33
N GLY A 303 16.06 -15.61 21.49
CA GLY A 303 17.03 -15.27 22.53
C GLY A 303 16.68 -14.05 23.37
N THR A 304 15.42 -13.58 23.32
CA THR A 304 14.85 -12.60 24.27
C THR A 304 13.85 -13.30 25.22
N PRO A 305 13.45 -12.64 26.34
CA PRO A 305 12.42 -13.18 27.23
C PRO A 305 11.07 -13.46 26.55
N GLN A 306 10.80 -12.82 25.40
CA GLN A 306 9.53 -12.91 24.67
C GLN A 306 9.49 -14.04 23.64
N GLN A 307 10.58 -14.80 23.44
CA GLN A 307 10.71 -15.77 22.35
C GLN A 307 9.58 -16.81 22.27
N ASP A 308 8.98 -17.15 23.42
CA ASP A 308 7.93 -18.17 23.56
C ASP A 308 6.56 -17.56 23.94
N ALA A 309 6.46 -16.22 24.02
CA ALA A 309 5.27 -15.53 24.52
C ALA A 309 4.22 -15.24 23.44
N TRP A 310 4.63 -15.15 22.17
CA TRP A 310 3.72 -14.82 21.06
C TRP A 310 3.05 -16.04 20.46
N GLY A 311 3.63 -17.24 20.59
CA GLY A 311 3.19 -18.46 19.94
C GLY A 311 4.36 -19.40 19.69
N ARG A 312 4.35 -20.10 18.55
CA ARG A 312 5.45 -20.99 18.14
C ARG A 312 5.77 -20.87 16.65
N PHE A 313 7.04 -21.03 16.30
CA PHE A 313 7.47 -21.11 14.91
C PHE A 313 6.91 -22.38 14.24
N GLY A 314 6.40 -22.24 13.01
CA GLY A 314 5.70 -23.32 12.29
C GLY A 314 4.33 -23.72 12.87
N GLY A 315 3.83 -23.02 13.91
CA GLY A 315 2.46 -23.15 14.38
C GLY A 315 1.48 -22.31 13.56
N PRO A 316 0.18 -22.30 13.92
CA PRO A 316 -0.79 -21.37 13.34
C PRO A 316 -0.32 -19.91 13.44
N ARG A 317 -0.82 -19.05 12.55
CA ARG A 317 -0.52 -17.61 12.56
C ARG A 317 -0.83 -17.03 13.94
N ALA A 318 0.20 -16.60 14.66
CA ALA A 318 0.12 -16.08 16.02
C ALA A 318 -0.46 -14.67 16.11
N PHE A 319 -0.76 -14.08 14.96
CA PHE A 319 -1.12 -12.67 14.78
C PHE A 319 -2.47 -12.51 14.05
N ALA A 320 -3.25 -13.58 13.89
CA ALA A 320 -4.49 -13.56 13.12
C ALA A 320 -5.47 -12.47 13.58
N ASP A 321 -5.59 -12.27 14.90
CA ASP A 321 -6.47 -11.25 15.50
C ASP A 321 -5.99 -9.80 15.27
N TRP A 322 -4.75 -9.64 14.81
CA TRP A 322 -4.08 -8.36 14.57
C TRP A 322 -4.03 -7.97 13.09
N ILE A 323 -4.62 -8.79 12.21
CA ILE A 323 -4.73 -8.51 10.78
C ILE A 323 -5.81 -7.44 10.58
N GLU A 324 -5.43 -6.34 9.92
CA GLU A 324 -6.36 -5.27 9.58
C GLU A 324 -7.43 -5.75 8.58
N PRO A 325 -8.65 -5.21 8.64
CA PRO A 325 -9.61 -5.34 7.54
C PRO A 325 -8.96 -4.93 6.20
N PRO A 326 -9.44 -5.46 5.06
CA PRO A 326 -8.96 -5.01 3.76
C PRO A 326 -9.09 -3.49 3.67
N PRO A 327 -8.16 -2.78 3.00
CA PRO A 327 -8.32 -1.37 2.75
C PRO A 327 -9.71 -1.12 2.17
N ALA A 328 -10.46 -0.23 2.83
CA ALA A 328 -11.75 0.18 2.35
C ALA A 328 -11.52 0.80 0.97
N SER A 329 -12.14 0.22 -0.06
CA SER A 329 -12.04 0.74 -1.41
C SER A 329 -12.60 2.17 -1.50
N LEU A 330 -13.37 2.63 -0.51
CA LEU A 330 -13.45 4.05 -0.17
C LEU A 330 -13.44 4.19 1.36
N PRO A 331 -12.51 4.94 1.98
CA PRO A 331 -12.48 5.16 3.42
C PRO A 331 -13.79 5.79 3.91
N PRO A 332 -14.30 5.42 5.12
CA PRO A 332 -15.48 6.05 5.69
C PRO A 332 -15.20 7.53 5.96
N ARG A 333 -16.25 8.35 5.86
CA ARG A 333 -16.16 9.77 6.18
C ARG A 333 -16.03 9.94 7.69
N SER A 334 -15.03 10.72 8.14
CA SER A 334 -14.96 11.14 9.55
C SER A 334 -16.19 11.97 9.94
N ALA A 335 -16.71 11.76 11.14
CA ALA A 335 -17.84 12.54 11.69
C ALA A 335 -17.50 14.04 11.80
N ASP A 336 -16.22 14.36 12.03
CA ASP A 336 -15.74 15.75 12.17
C ASP A 336 -15.22 16.35 10.85
N ALA A 337 -15.33 15.64 9.72
CA ALA A 337 -14.78 16.14 8.46
C ALA A 337 -15.58 17.33 7.92
N ILE A 338 -14.85 18.35 7.46
CA ILE A 338 -15.37 19.63 6.97
C ILE A 338 -16.32 19.49 5.78
N GLY A 339 -17.38 20.29 5.74
CA GLY A 339 -18.33 20.35 4.63
C GLY A 339 -17.74 20.97 3.36
N GLY A 340 -18.30 20.61 2.19
CA GLY A 340 -17.75 20.99 0.89
C GLY A 340 -17.69 22.49 0.66
N ALA A 341 -18.75 23.23 1.00
CA ALA A 341 -18.77 24.69 0.84
C ALA A 341 -17.67 25.38 1.67
N THR A 342 -17.53 24.97 2.93
CA THR A 342 -16.51 25.55 3.83
C THR A 342 -15.10 25.21 3.35
N PHE A 343 -14.86 23.96 2.94
CA PHE A 343 -13.58 23.54 2.40
C PHE A 343 -13.19 24.31 1.12
N PHE A 344 -14.11 24.45 0.17
CA PHE A 344 -13.84 25.17 -1.08
C PHE A 344 -13.62 26.68 -0.89
N ALA A 345 -14.19 27.26 0.17
CA ALA A 345 -13.88 28.63 0.58
C ALA A 345 -12.46 28.75 1.16
N GLN A 346 -11.99 27.77 1.95
CA GLN A 346 -10.65 27.77 2.52
C GLN A 346 -9.53 27.68 1.48
N ILE A 347 -9.78 26.97 0.38
CA ILE A 347 -8.79 26.78 -0.70
C ILE A 347 -8.92 27.80 -1.83
N ALA A 348 -9.78 28.82 -1.69
CA ALA A 348 -10.15 29.71 -2.78
C ALA A 348 -8.98 30.48 -3.39
N ASP A 349 -8.01 30.84 -2.55
CA ASP A 349 -6.84 31.66 -2.91
C ASP A 349 -5.54 30.85 -2.95
N LEU A 350 -5.60 29.52 -2.78
CA LEU A 350 -4.42 28.65 -2.88
C LEU A 350 -3.89 28.57 -4.32
N ALA A 351 -2.57 28.37 -4.45
CA ALA A 351 -1.98 28.10 -5.75
C ALA A 351 -2.52 26.76 -6.31
N PRO A 352 -2.55 26.56 -7.64
CA PRO A 352 -3.15 25.36 -8.25
C PRO A 352 -2.62 24.04 -7.68
N ALA A 353 -1.32 23.92 -7.40
CA ALA A 353 -0.73 22.71 -6.84
C ALA A 353 -1.14 22.46 -5.39
N GLU A 354 -1.17 23.50 -4.55
CA GLU A 354 -1.58 23.41 -3.14
C GLU A 354 -3.08 23.08 -3.03
N ARG A 355 -3.90 23.71 -3.87
CA ARG A 355 -5.34 23.41 -3.98
C ARG A 355 -5.57 21.96 -4.38
N GLU A 356 -4.83 21.47 -5.37
CA GLU A 356 -4.90 20.09 -5.84
C GLU A 356 -4.57 19.11 -4.71
N GLN A 357 -3.47 19.35 -3.99
CA GLN A 357 -3.07 18.54 -2.85
C GLN A 357 -4.13 18.56 -1.74
N ALA A 358 -4.67 19.73 -1.40
CA ALA A 358 -5.71 19.86 -0.38
C ALA A 358 -6.97 19.05 -0.74
N ILE A 359 -7.40 19.09 -2.01
CA ILE A 359 -8.54 18.27 -2.48
C ILE A 359 -8.20 16.78 -2.37
N ALA A 360 -7.00 16.37 -2.80
CA ALA A 360 -6.57 14.99 -2.74
C ALA A 360 -6.52 14.45 -1.30
N GLU A 361 -6.06 15.25 -0.35
CA GLU A 361 -6.03 14.90 1.07
C GLU A 361 -7.44 14.64 1.63
N GLN A 362 -8.41 15.50 1.32
CA GLN A 362 -9.80 15.29 1.73
C GLN A 362 -10.39 14.00 1.16
N LEU A 363 -10.22 13.77 -0.14
CA LEU A 363 -10.74 12.57 -0.80
C LEU A 363 -10.06 11.30 -0.26
N ARG A 364 -8.73 11.30 -0.09
CA ARG A 364 -7.97 10.19 0.50
C ARG A 364 -8.36 9.88 1.94
N ALA A 365 -8.77 10.89 2.70
CA ALA A 365 -9.29 10.75 4.06
C ALA A 365 -10.76 10.27 4.09
N GLY A 366 -11.40 10.07 2.94
CA GLY A 366 -12.79 9.63 2.85
C GLY A 366 -13.81 10.77 2.97
N ASN A 367 -13.41 12.04 2.92
CA ASN A 367 -14.32 13.18 2.90
C ASN A 367 -14.99 13.36 1.54
N LEU A 368 -15.97 12.50 1.28
CA LEU A 368 -16.86 12.54 0.12
C LEU A 368 -18.28 12.12 0.55
N PRO A 369 -19.32 12.55 -0.20
CA PRO A 369 -20.71 12.19 0.11
C PRO A 369 -20.91 10.67 0.17
N ASP A 370 -21.63 10.17 1.16
CA ASP A 370 -21.79 8.72 1.38
C ASP A 370 -22.53 8.05 0.23
N ARG A 371 -23.46 8.76 -0.41
CA ARG A 371 -24.14 8.26 -1.62
C ARG A 371 -23.18 7.96 -2.78
N LEU A 372 -21.97 8.55 -2.84
CA LEU A 372 -20.99 8.22 -3.89
C LEU A 372 -20.36 6.83 -3.70
N ARG A 373 -20.53 6.23 -2.53
CA ARG A 373 -20.03 4.88 -2.21
C ARG A 373 -20.93 3.79 -2.77
N GLU A 374 -22.18 4.13 -3.10
CA GLU A 374 -23.17 3.25 -3.71
C GLU A 374 -23.02 3.28 -5.24
N PHE A 375 -22.05 2.53 -5.76
CA PHE A 375 -21.81 2.49 -7.20
C PHE A 375 -23.02 1.90 -7.94
N THR A 376 -23.37 2.51 -9.07
CA THR A 376 -24.49 2.10 -9.90
C THR A 376 -24.03 1.05 -10.93
N PRO A 377 -24.68 -0.12 -11.01
CA PRO A 377 -24.38 -1.10 -12.05
C PRO A 377 -24.82 -0.60 -13.43
N ILE A 378 -23.96 -0.82 -14.42
CA ILE A 378 -24.15 -0.52 -15.84
C ILE A 378 -24.05 -1.84 -16.59
N SER A 379 -25.17 -2.32 -17.13
CA SER A 379 -25.24 -3.60 -17.84
C SER A 379 -25.46 -3.37 -19.32
N ILE A 380 -24.48 -3.74 -20.13
CA ILE A 380 -24.52 -3.60 -21.59
C ILE A 380 -24.51 -4.97 -22.26
N VAL A 381 -25.19 -5.04 -23.39
CA VAL A 381 -25.14 -6.16 -24.33
C VAL A 381 -24.61 -5.62 -25.64
N SER A 382 -23.48 -6.15 -26.11
CA SER A 382 -22.83 -5.70 -27.33
C SER A 382 -22.11 -6.88 -27.99
N LEU A 383 -21.91 -6.77 -29.31
CA LEU A 383 -21.08 -7.73 -30.03
C LEU A 383 -19.60 -7.50 -29.70
N ASP A 384 -18.84 -8.60 -29.56
CA ASP A 384 -17.38 -8.60 -29.59
C ASP A 384 -16.85 -8.48 -31.03
N ALA A 385 -15.52 -8.43 -31.19
CA ALA A 385 -14.90 -8.31 -32.53
C ALA A 385 -15.19 -9.50 -33.46
N GLU A 386 -15.64 -10.62 -32.91
CA GLU A 386 -15.96 -11.86 -33.63
C GLU A 386 -17.46 -11.98 -33.91
N GLY A 387 -18.25 -10.96 -33.55
CA GLY A 387 -19.70 -10.91 -33.77
C GLY A 387 -20.50 -11.72 -32.76
N ARG A 388 -19.92 -12.15 -31.64
CA ARG A 388 -20.64 -12.84 -30.56
C ARG A 388 -21.24 -11.82 -29.61
N GLU A 389 -22.48 -12.05 -29.20
CA GLU A 389 -23.11 -11.25 -28.16
C GLU A 389 -22.42 -11.51 -26.81
N ARG A 390 -21.99 -10.44 -26.15
CA ARG A 390 -21.42 -10.46 -24.80
C ARG A 390 -22.24 -9.57 -23.88
N ARG A 391 -22.44 -10.04 -22.65
CA ARG A 391 -23.08 -9.29 -21.57
C ARG A 391 -22.02 -8.82 -20.57
N LEU A 392 -21.75 -7.53 -20.55
CA LEU A 392 -20.83 -6.92 -19.60
C LEU A 392 -21.62 -6.13 -18.55
N THR A 393 -21.31 -6.33 -17.28
CA THR A 393 -21.74 -5.46 -16.17
C THR A 393 -20.53 -4.88 -15.47
N TYR A 394 -20.49 -3.56 -15.35
CA TYR A 394 -19.51 -2.83 -14.54
C TYR A 394 -20.23 -1.85 -13.61
N GLN A 395 -19.51 -1.27 -12.65
CA GLN A 395 -20.12 -0.37 -11.66
C GLN A 395 -19.49 1.02 -11.74
N ALA A 396 -20.31 2.05 -11.94
CA ALA A 396 -19.87 3.44 -12.02
C ALA A 396 -20.31 4.25 -10.79
N MET A 397 -19.47 5.16 -10.32
CA MET A 397 -19.84 6.10 -9.26
C MET A 397 -21.08 6.91 -9.71
N PRO A 398 -22.11 7.07 -8.86
CA PRO A 398 -23.40 7.64 -9.26
C PRO A 398 -23.32 9.13 -9.64
N ASP A 399 -22.28 9.83 -9.19
CA ASP A 399 -21.95 11.21 -9.55
C ASP A 399 -20.45 11.33 -9.79
N TYR A 400 -19.96 12.55 -9.97
CA TYR A 400 -18.53 12.88 -9.99
C TYR A 400 -17.96 12.96 -8.58
N LEU A 401 -16.65 12.74 -8.43
CA LEU A 401 -15.93 12.96 -7.18
C LEU A 401 -16.26 14.35 -6.62
N ALA A 402 -16.52 14.38 -5.31
CA ALA A 402 -16.90 15.57 -4.58
C ALA A 402 -16.34 15.52 -3.17
N VAL A 403 -16.03 16.69 -2.61
CA VAL A 403 -15.64 16.83 -1.20
C VAL A 403 -16.83 17.32 -0.41
N GLY A 404 -17.10 16.70 0.74
CA GLY A 404 -18.21 17.08 1.62
C GLY A 404 -19.09 15.91 2.06
N SER A 405 -20.29 16.23 2.54
CA SER A 405 -21.33 15.28 2.96
C SER A 405 -22.44 15.18 1.90
N ASP A 406 -23.45 14.32 2.11
CA ASP A 406 -24.61 14.26 1.19
C ASP A 406 -25.38 15.58 1.10
N ASP A 407 -25.37 16.38 2.18
CA ASP A 407 -26.10 17.65 2.28
C ASP A 407 -25.25 18.89 1.94
N ASP A 408 -23.93 18.83 2.10
CA ASP A 408 -23.00 19.92 1.79
C ASP A 408 -21.75 19.38 1.09
N PHE A 409 -21.74 19.45 -0.25
CA PHE A 409 -20.62 19.03 -1.06
C PHE A 409 -20.38 19.93 -2.29
N VAL A 410 -19.14 19.87 -2.78
CA VAL A 410 -18.75 20.49 -4.05
C VAL A 410 -18.09 19.43 -4.92
N ARG A 411 -18.60 19.25 -6.15
CA ARG A 411 -17.93 18.42 -7.15
C ARG A 411 -16.54 18.96 -7.41
N ALA A 412 -15.54 18.10 -7.36
CA ALA A 412 -14.13 18.47 -7.30
C ALA A 412 -13.40 18.18 -8.62
N PRO A 413 -13.32 19.16 -9.54
CA PRO A 413 -12.33 19.16 -10.60
C PRO A 413 -10.92 18.99 -10.04
N ILE A 414 -10.22 17.98 -10.55
CA ILE A 414 -8.82 17.67 -10.25
C ILE A 414 -8.11 17.27 -11.54
N ASN A 415 -6.79 17.24 -11.51
CA ASN A 415 -5.98 16.85 -12.65
C ASN A 415 -5.98 15.30 -12.82
N PRO A 416 -5.65 14.79 -14.02
CA PRO A 416 -5.66 13.35 -14.29
C PRO A 416 -4.69 12.52 -13.42
N ALA A 417 -3.55 13.06 -12.99
CA ALA A 417 -2.62 12.33 -12.14
C ALA A 417 -3.21 12.12 -10.73
N THR A 418 -3.77 13.18 -10.13
CA THR A 418 -4.49 13.08 -8.85
C THR A 418 -5.71 12.17 -8.96
N ALA A 419 -6.46 12.29 -10.06
CA ALA A 419 -7.61 11.43 -10.34
C ALA A 419 -7.22 9.95 -10.39
N GLN A 420 -6.11 9.63 -11.07
CA GLN A 420 -5.57 8.27 -11.13
C GLN A 420 -5.15 7.77 -9.74
N GLN A 421 -4.40 8.57 -8.96
CA GLN A 421 -4.00 8.19 -7.61
C GLN A 421 -5.20 7.89 -6.69
N ILE A 422 -6.30 8.63 -6.84
CA ILE A 422 -7.54 8.38 -6.10
C ILE A 422 -8.23 7.12 -6.63
N ALA A 423 -8.30 6.93 -7.95
CA ALA A 423 -8.87 5.74 -8.57
C ALA A 423 -8.14 4.46 -8.09
N ASP A 424 -6.81 4.46 -8.16
CA ASP A 424 -5.96 3.35 -7.72
C ASP A 424 -6.20 3.03 -6.24
N ARG A 425 -6.19 4.05 -5.38
CA ARG A 425 -6.49 3.89 -3.95
C ARG A 425 -7.87 3.31 -3.70
N PHE A 426 -8.82 3.61 -4.58
CA PHE A 426 -10.20 3.19 -4.44
C PHE A 426 -10.56 1.88 -5.17
N GLY A 427 -9.56 1.17 -5.72
CA GLY A 427 -9.82 -0.04 -6.52
C GLY A 427 -10.68 0.27 -7.75
N CYS A 428 -10.45 1.42 -8.36
CA CYS A 428 -11.19 1.96 -9.48
C CYS A 428 -10.26 2.30 -10.64
N THR A 429 -10.86 2.51 -11.81
CA THR A 429 -10.26 3.06 -13.02
C THR A 429 -10.99 4.35 -13.43
N LEU A 430 -10.39 5.08 -14.36
CA LEU A 430 -11.04 6.19 -15.06
C LEU A 430 -11.78 5.66 -16.30
N PRO A 431 -12.95 6.22 -16.65
CA PRO A 431 -13.75 5.72 -17.75
C PRO A 431 -13.08 6.00 -19.11
N THR A 432 -13.53 5.29 -20.14
CA THR A 432 -13.19 5.62 -21.53
C THR A 432 -14.29 6.48 -22.17
N ALA A 433 -14.00 6.92 -23.40
CA ALA A 433 -14.96 7.35 -24.42
C ALA A 433 -16.35 6.70 -24.29
N ARG A 434 -16.32 5.39 -24.55
CA ARG A 434 -17.48 4.52 -24.68
C ARG A 434 -18.21 4.31 -23.37
N MET A 435 -17.48 4.20 -22.26
CA MET A 435 -18.09 4.03 -20.95
C MET A 435 -18.85 5.28 -20.52
N VAL A 436 -18.34 6.48 -20.82
CA VAL A 436 -19.08 7.72 -20.54
C VAL A 436 -20.43 7.75 -21.28
N ASP A 437 -20.47 7.33 -22.54
CA ASP A 437 -21.73 7.24 -23.30
C ASP A 437 -22.69 6.19 -22.74
N GLN A 438 -22.17 5.01 -22.38
CA GLN A 438 -22.97 3.96 -21.74
C GLN A 438 -23.53 4.42 -20.38
N ILE A 439 -22.72 5.10 -19.57
CA ILE A 439 -23.14 5.72 -18.30
C ILE A 439 -24.23 6.76 -18.55
N TYR A 440 -24.09 7.61 -19.57
CA TYR A 440 -25.13 8.56 -19.94
C TYR A 440 -26.43 7.85 -20.32
N GLN A 441 -26.38 6.79 -21.12
CA GLN A 441 -27.56 6.02 -21.52
C GLN A 441 -28.31 5.47 -20.29
N HIS A 442 -27.58 4.96 -19.29
CA HIS A 442 -28.14 4.39 -18.05
C HIS A 442 -28.51 5.43 -16.99
N ALA A 443 -28.06 6.68 -17.11
CA ALA A 443 -28.34 7.72 -16.14
C ALA A 443 -29.84 8.07 -16.09
N VAL A 444 -30.41 7.99 -14.89
CA VAL A 444 -31.80 8.38 -14.59
C VAL A 444 -31.95 9.88 -14.34
N VAL A 445 -30.84 10.56 -14.03
CA VAL A 445 -30.79 12.02 -13.89
C VAL A 445 -29.92 12.61 -15.00
N LYS A 446 -30.54 13.39 -15.88
CA LYS A 446 -29.88 14.15 -16.95
C LYS A 446 -30.33 15.60 -16.82
N VAL A 447 -29.36 16.52 -16.75
CA VAL A 447 -29.63 17.96 -16.70
C VAL A 447 -28.78 18.70 -17.72
N GLU A 448 -29.27 19.86 -18.15
CA GLU A 448 -28.66 20.62 -19.24
C GLU A 448 -27.27 21.14 -18.83
N PRO A 449 -26.24 20.96 -19.67
CA PRO A 449 -24.97 21.67 -19.62
C PRO A 449 -25.12 23.19 -19.42
N ARG A 450 -24.47 23.75 -18.39
CA ARG A 450 -24.46 25.20 -18.12
C ARG A 450 -23.03 25.77 -18.17
N PRO A 451 -22.60 26.33 -19.31
CA PRO A 451 -21.26 26.89 -19.42
C PRO A 451 -21.11 28.18 -18.59
N LEU A 452 -19.99 28.27 -17.88
CA LEU A 452 -19.45 29.48 -17.25
C LEU A 452 -18.25 30.00 -18.05
N THR A 453 -18.15 31.32 -18.21
CA THR A 453 -17.13 31.96 -19.07
C THR A 453 -16.01 32.65 -18.29
N GLU A 454 -16.20 32.92 -17.01
CA GLU A 454 -15.26 33.69 -16.19
C GLU A 454 -14.56 32.82 -15.14
N ARG A 455 -13.29 33.15 -14.84
CA ARG A 455 -12.46 32.54 -13.78
C ARG A 455 -12.61 31.02 -13.70
N ARG A 456 -12.53 30.34 -14.84
CA ARG A 456 -12.95 28.94 -15.00
C ARG A 456 -12.18 27.94 -14.14
N GLU A 457 -10.96 28.28 -13.73
CA GLU A 457 -10.07 27.44 -12.93
C GLU A 457 -10.13 27.77 -11.42
N ALA A 458 -10.95 28.73 -11.00
CA ALA A 458 -11.05 29.14 -9.60
C ALA A 458 -11.94 28.19 -8.79
N ALA A 459 -11.54 27.90 -7.54
CA ALA A 459 -12.30 27.02 -6.64
C ALA A 459 -13.73 27.54 -6.38
N ALA A 460 -13.90 28.86 -6.30
CA ALA A 460 -15.22 29.49 -6.20
C ALA A 460 -16.12 29.17 -7.41
N THR A 461 -15.55 29.09 -8.61
CA THR A 461 -16.28 28.71 -9.83
C THR A 461 -16.66 27.23 -9.81
N PHE A 462 -15.85 26.37 -9.17
CA PHE A 462 -16.17 24.95 -9.00
C PHE A 462 -17.40 24.81 -8.08
N ALA A 463 -17.41 25.53 -6.95
CA ALA A 463 -18.55 25.60 -6.04
C ALA A 463 -19.80 26.16 -6.72
N GLN A 464 -19.67 27.27 -7.47
CA GLN A 464 -20.76 27.86 -8.25
C GLN A 464 -21.38 26.87 -9.23
N HIS A 465 -20.54 26.18 -10.02
CA HIS A 465 -21.05 25.21 -10.99
C HIS A 465 -21.68 23.98 -10.31
N SER A 466 -21.15 23.55 -9.17
CA SER A 466 -21.77 22.49 -8.37
C SER A 466 -23.18 22.89 -7.92
N ALA A 467 -23.36 24.12 -7.43
CA ALA A 467 -24.66 24.65 -7.03
C ALA A 467 -25.66 24.75 -8.21
N ILE A 468 -25.19 25.16 -9.40
CA ILE A 468 -26.02 25.17 -10.61
C ILE A 468 -26.51 23.77 -10.97
N ILE A 469 -25.64 22.75 -10.88
CA ILE A 469 -26.04 21.36 -11.12
C ILE A 469 -27.07 20.92 -10.07
N GLU A 470 -26.87 21.21 -8.79
CA GLU A 470 -27.82 20.82 -7.74
C GLU A 470 -29.17 21.52 -7.87
N GLN A 471 -29.19 22.81 -8.25
CA GLN A 471 -30.43 23.52 -8.54
C GLN A 471 -31.20 22.86 -9.68
N GLN A 472 -30.51 22.45 -10.75
CA GLN A 472 -31.14 21.72 -11.85
C GLN A 472 -31.56 20.32 -11.42
N ARG A 473 -30.76 19.62 -10.60
CA ARG A 473 -31.05 18.28 -10.09
C ARG A 473 -32.33 18.27 -9.26
N GLY A 474 -32.56 19.31 -8.45
CA GLY A 474 -33.81 19.49 -7.70
C GLY A 474 -34.14 18.31 -6.78
N GLY A 475 -33.12 17.73 -6.14
CA GLY A 475 -33.28 16.58 -5.23
C GLY A 475 -33.50 15.22 -5.89
N ARG A 476 -33.50 15.12 -7.23
CA ARG A 476 -33.59 13.81 -7.92
C ARG A 476 -32.39 12.92 -7.58
N ASN A 477 -32.64 11.66 -7.26
CA ASN A 477 -31.62 10.69 -6.86
C ASN A 477 -31.28 9.69 -7.97
N GLY A 478 -30.13 9.02 -7.82
CA GLY A 478 -29.61 8.06 -8.79
C GLY A 478 -28.49 8.61 -9.66
N LEU A 479 -28.03 7.77 -10.61
CA LEU A 479 -26.94 8.07 -11.53
C LEU A 479 -27.23 9.34 -12.33
N ILE A 480 -26.37 10.35 -12.16
CA ILE A 480 -26.39 11.62 -12.90
C ILE A 480 -25.28 11.64 -13.95
N ALA A 481 -25.59 12.08 -15.16
CA ALA A 481 -24.62 12.20 -16.25
C ALA A 481 -24.89 13.39 -17.18
N GLY A 482 -23.92 13.70 -18.04
CA GLY A 482 -23.99 14.76 -19.06
C GLY A 482 -23.59 16.16 -18.58
N VAL A 483 -23.34 16.34 -17.28
CA VAL A 483 -23.13 17.68 -16.68
C VAL A 483 -21.67 18.14 -16.61
N LYS A 484 -20.71 17.25 -16.87
CA LYS A 484 -19.28 17.55 -16.90
C LYS A 484 -18.64 16.97 -18.16
N LYS A 485 -17.42 17.41 -18.43
CA LYS A 485 -16.47 16.77 -19.32
C LYS A 485 -15.67 15.77 -18.49
N ASP A 486 -15.96 14.50 -18.68
CA ASP A 486 -15.30 13.40 -18.01
C ASP A 486 -13.81 13.35 -18.43
N VAL A 487 -12.91 13.20 -17.46
CA VAL A 487 -11.52 12.82 -17.71
C VAL A 487 -11.51 11.34 -18.09
N VAL A 488 -10.97 11.03 -19.27
CA VAL A 488 -11.08 9.68 -19.85
C VAL A 488 -9.73 9.05 -20.19
N LEU A 489 -9.70 7.72 -20.25
CA LEU A 489 -8.60 6.96 -20.84
C LEU A 489 -8.78 6.81 -22.36
N THR A 490 -7.69 7.00 -23.10
CA THR A 490 -7.66 6.90 -24.57
C THR A 490 -6.23 6.69 -25.07
N ASN A 491 -6.08 5.92 -26.15
CA ASN A 491 -4.82 5.74 -26.87
C ASN A 491 -4.29 7.05 -27.46
N ARG A 492 -5.15 8.06 -27.65
CA ARG A 492 -4.75 9.38 -28.16
C ARG A 492 -3.81 10.13 -27.23
N LEU A 493 -3.69 9.72 -25.97
CA LEU A 493 -2.69 10.25 -25.04
C LEU A 493 -1.24 9.91 -25.49
N LEU A 494 -1.06 8.86 -26.28
CA LEU A 494 0.25 8.51 -26.87
C LEU A 494 0.68 9.46 -27.99
N GLU A 495 -0.27 10.12 -28.65
CA GLU A 495 0.03 11.08 -29.71
C GLU A 495 0.76 12.31 -29.16
N ARG A 496 0.44 12.69 -27.90
CA ARG A 496 0.97 13.87 -27.22
C ARG A 496 1.11 13.58 -25.72
N PRO A 497 2.29 13.14 -25.27
CA PRO A 497 2.58 12.94 -23.85
C PRO A 497 2.34 14.22 -23.02
N GLY A 498 2.01 14.06 -21.73
CA GLY A 498 1.78 15.19 -20.81
C GLY A 498 0.46 15.95 -21.03
N ARG A 499 -0.56 15.31 -21.62
CA ARG A 499 -1.90 15.88 -21.87
C ARG A 499 -2.97 15.22 -21.01
N VAL A 500 -4.11 15.91 -20.88
CA VAL A 500 -5.35 15.34 -20.33
C VAL A 500 -6.31 15.06 -21.47
N ALA A 501 -6.97 13.90 -21.45
CA ALA A 501 -8.06 13.60 -22.36
C ALA A 501 -9.41 13.85 -21.67
N ILE A 502 -10.24 14.68 -22.30
CA ILE A 502 -11.59 14.98 -21.82
C ILE A 502 -12.65 14.70 -22.88
N TYR A 503 -13.82 14.26 -22.43
CA TYR A 503 -14.95 13.88 -23.29
C TYR A 503 -16.30 14.11 -22.60
N GLY A 504 -17.37 14.27 -23.39
CA GLY A 504 -18.75 14.21 -22.90
C GLY A 504 -19.43 15.56 -22.86
N TRP A 505 -19.92 15.97 -21.68
CA TRP A 505 -20.78 17.15 -21.52
C TRP A 505 -22.01 17.07 -22.44
N HIS A 506 -22.76 15.98 -22.32
CA HIS A 506 -23.81 15.61 -23.27
C HIS A 506 -25.00 16.57 -23.25
N ARG A 507 -25.52 16.88 -24.45
CA ARG A 507 -26.86 17.44 -24.62
C ARG A 507 -27.90 16.47 -24.07
N LEU A 508 -29.10 16.94 -23.75
CA LEU A 508 -30.20 16.05 -23.33
C LEU A 508 -30.56 14.98 -24.37
N THR A 509 -30.26 15.21 -25.66
CA THR A 509 -30.38 14.23 -26.74
C THR A 509 -29.39 13.07 -26.65
N GLY A 510 -28.36 13.16 -25.79
CA GLY A 510 -27.28 12.20 -25.66
C GLY A 510 -26.11 12.42 -26.62
N GLU A 511 -26.10 13.52 -27.38
CA GLU A 511 -24.95 13.90 -28.20
C GLU A 511 -23.86 14.57 -27.31
N PRO A 512 -22.60 14.12 -27.35
CA PRO A 512 -21.52 14.76 -26.60
C PRO A 512 -21.20 16.15 -27.18
N ILE A 513 -21.17 17.19 -26.34
CA ILE A 513 -20.72 18.52 -26.76
C ILE A 513 -19.19 18.56 -26.89
N GLN A 514 -18.50 17.83 -26.01
CA GLN A 514 -17.05 17.71 -25.98
C GLN A 514 -16.62 16.39 -26.64
N PRO A 515 -16.09 16.38 -27.87
CA PRO A 515 -15.43 15.20 -28.42
C PRO A 515 -14.13 14.92 -27.66
N VAL A 516 -13.57 13.71 -27.83
CA VAL A 516 -12.29 13.33 -27.20
C VAL A 516 -11.23 14.32 -27.67
N THR A 517 -10.63 15.05 -26.73
CA THR A 517 -9.58 16.02 -27.03
C THR A 517 -8.44 15.94 -26.03
N THR A 518 -7.22 16.12 -26.52
CA THR A 518 -5.96 16.14 -25.76
C THR A 518 -5.23 17.48 -25.91
N VAL A 519 -5.96 18.55 -26.18
CA VAL A 519 -5.37 19.90 -26.42
C VAL A 519 -4.78 20.53 -25.16
N HIS A 520 -5.29 20.16 -23.98
CA HIS A 520 -4.88 20.73 -22.71
C HIS A 520 -3.71 19.96 -22.09
N THR A 521 -2.84 20.66 -21.36
CA THR A 521 -1.78 20.04 -20.55
C THR A 521 -2.41 19.19 -19.45
N ARG A 522 -1.65 18.21 -18.94
CA ARG A 522 -2.07 17.42 -17.77
C ARG A 522 -2.34 18.26 -16.52
N ALA A 523 -1.83 19.49 -16.44
CA ALA A 523 -2.04 20.40 -15.31
C ALA A 523 -3.33 21.25 -15.44
N TYR A 524 -3.98 21.24 -16.60
CA TYR A 524 -5.19 22.03 -16.84
C TYR A 524 -6.36 21.43 -16.05
N VAL A 525 -7.06 22.27 -15.29
CA VAL A 525 -8.27 21.90 -14.55
C VAL A 525 -9.24 23.08 -14.52
N ASP A 526 -10.47 22.88 -14.99
CA ASP A 526 -11.53 23.89 -14.91
C ASP A 526 -12.82 23.35 -14.30
N TYR A 527 -13.79 24.24 -14.06
CA TYR A 527 -15.09 23.91 -13.46
C TYR A 527 -15.86 22.82 -14.23
N SER A 528 -15.56 22.61 -15.50
CA SER A 528 -16.27 21.67 -16.36
C SER A 528 -15.69 20.26 -16.29
N HIS A 529 -14.48 20.07 -15.74
CA HIS A 529 -13.94 18.73 -15.49
C HIS A 529 -14.83 17.93 -14.52
N GLY A 530 -14.99 16.66 -14.88
CA GLY A 530 -15.63 15.63 -14.08
C GLY A 530 -14.69 14.45 -13.95
N VAL A 531 -14.43 14.05 -12.71
CA VAL A 531 -13.77 12.77 -12.42
C VAL A 531 -14.82 11.81 -11.91
N ARG A 532 -15.12 10.79 -12.70
CA ARG A 532 -16.02 9.71 -12.33
C ARG A 532 -15.20 8.44 -12.21
N LEU A 533 -15.38 7.72 -11.12
CA LEU A 533 -14.71 6.45 -10.91
C LEU A 533 -15.57 5.29 -11.42
N VAL A 534 -14.93 4.30 -12.00
CA VAL A 534 -15.53 3.01 -12.35
C VAL A 534 -14.78 1.92 -11.61
N ARG A 535 -15.46 0.93 -11.04
CA ARG A 535 -14.77 -0.20 -10.39
C ARG A 535 -13.87 -0.92 -11.40
N GLU A 536 -12.68 -1.29 -10.97
CA GLU A 536 -11.79 -2.13 -11.77
C GLU A 536 -12.42 -3.52 -11.98
N ALA A 537 -13.08 -4.06 -10.95
CA ALA A 537 -13.82 -5.31 -11.03
C ALA A 537 -15.08 -5.19 -11.90
N MET A 538 -15.28 -6.17 -12.78
CA MET A 538 -16.39 -6.28 -13.73
C MET A 538 -16.93 -7.72 -13.79
N THR A 539 -18.05 -7.91 -14.48
CA THR A 539 -18.63 -9.24 -14.75
C THR A 539 -18.93 -9.37 -16.24
N LEU A 540 -18.34 -10.37 -16.89
CA LEU A 540 -18.54 -10.68 -18.31
C LEU A 540 -19.20 -12.06 -18.42
N ASP A 541 -20.42 -12.09 -18.96
CA ASP A 541 -21.24 -13.29 -19.16
C ASP A 541 -21.45 -14.13 -17.88
N GLY A 542 -21.53 -13.45 -16.74
CA GLY A 542 -21.72 -14.07 -15.43
C GLY A 542 -20.41 -14.37 -14.70
N GLU A 543 -19.27 -14.28 -15.37
CA GLU A 543 -17.96 -14.57 -14.78
C GLU A 543 -17.22 -13.28 -14.35
N PRO A 544 -16.51 -13.29 -13.20
CA PRO A 544 -15.67 -12.18 -12.78
C PRO A 544 -14.55 -11.87 -13.80
N THR A 545 -14.28 -10.57 -14.00
CA THR A 545 -13.17 -10.08 -14.82
C THR A 545 -12.77 -8.67 -14.37
N THR A 546 -11.85 -8.00 -15.07
CA THR A 546 -11.43 -6.63 -14.78
C THR A 546 -11.52 -5.72 -16.00
N PHE A 547 -11.53 -4.40 -15.76
CA PHE A 547 -11.40 -3.41 -16.83
C PHE A 547 -10.15 -3.64 -17.66
N GLU A 548 -8.99 -3.83 -17.03
CA GLU A 548 -7.72 -4.07 -17.74
C GLU A 548 -7.81 -5.28 -18.68
N GLN A 549 -8.37 -6.40 -18.23
CA GLN A 549 -8.53 -7.60 -19.05
C GLN A 549 -9.41 -7.34 -20.27
N ILE A 550 -10.55 -6.67 -20.10
CA ILE A 550 -11.45 -6.36 -21.21
C ILE A 550 -10.83 -5.31 -22.15
N ALA A 551 -10.28 -4.24 -21.60
CA ALA A 551 -9.82 -3.08 -22.34
C ALA A 551 -8.59 -3.38 -23.20
N THR A 552 -7.76 -4.35 -22.82
CA THR A 552 -6.56 -4.76 -23.58
C THR A 552 -6.81 -5.89 -24.56
N ASP A 553 -7.89 -6.65 -24.39
CA ASP A 553 -8.19 -7.81 -25.24
C ASP A 553 -8.71 -7.36 -26.62
N PRO A 554 -8.07 -7.79 -27.74
CA PRO A 554 -8.49 -7.47 -29.11
C PRO A 554 -9.95 -7.77 -29.45
N ASN A 555 -10.52 -8.81 -28.84
CA ASN A 555 -11.89 -9.22 -29.06
C ASN A 555 -12.87 -8.47 -28.16
N LEU A 556 -12.49 -8.20 -26.92
CA LEU A 556 -13.39 -7.64 -25.91
C LEU A 556 -13.30 -6.12 -25.76
N ALA A 557 -12.21 -5.47 -26.18
CA ALA A 557 -11.99 -4.05 -25.96
C ALA A 557 -13.10 -3.17 -26.56
N ALA A 558 -13.72 -3.63 -27.64
CA ALA A 558 -14.87 -2.95 -28.22
C ALA A 558 -16.03 -2.80 -27.22
N LEU A 559 -16.16 -3.61 -26.18
CA LEU A 559 -17.22 -3.45 -25.17
C LEU A 559 -17.07 -2.15 -24.36
N VAL A 560 -15.82 -1.71 -24.15
CA VAL A 560 -15.48 -0.59 -23.25
C VAL A 560 -14.66 0.49 -23.90
N SER A 561 -14.21 0.38 -25.14
CA SER A 561 -13.32 1.36 -25.79
C SER A 561 -13.75 1.63 -27.22
N SER A 562 -13.65 2.90 -27.64
CA SER A 562 -13.82 3.32 -29.04
C SER A 562 -12.49 3.36 -29.80
N ASP A 563 -11.36 3.20 -29.10
CA ASP A 563 -10.00 3.23 -29.67
C ASP A 563 -9.50 1.84 -30.09
N GLY A 564 -10.36 0.82 -29.96
CA GLY A 564 -9.95 -0.57 -29.92
C GLY A 564 -9.19 -0.90 -28.61
N PRO A 565 -8.31 -1.92 -28.63
CA PRO A 565 -7.51 -2.30 -27.47
C PRO A 565 -6.69 -1.15 -26.92
N LEU A 566 -6.87 -0.88 -25.64
CA LEU A 566 -6.17 0.19 -24.94
C LEU A 566 -4.73 -0.22 -24.65
N LYS A 567 -3.83 0.72 -24.94
CA LYS A 567 -2.41 0.71 -24.54
C LYS A 567 -2.19 1.63 -23.35
N VAL A 568 -3.07 2.61 -23.15
CA VAL A 568 -3.06 3.53 -22.02
C VAL A 568 -4.20 3.15 -21.09
N LEU A 569 -3.86 2.46 -20.00
CA LEU A 569 -4.81 2.00 -18.98
C LEU A 569 -4.84 2.90 -17.74
N ARG A 570 -3.91 3.85 -17.66
CA ARG A 570 -3.76 4.77 -16.54
C ARG A 570 -3.03 6.03 -16.98
N TYR A 571 -3.22 7.12 -16.25
CA TYR A 571 -2.34 8.28 -16.36
C TYR A 571 -1.04 8.05 -15.58
N GLU A 572 0.05 8.63 -16.06
CA GLU A 572 1.29 8.70 -15.29
C GLU A 572 1.04 9.52 -14.02
N THR A 573 1.39 8.95 -12.88
CA THR A 573 1.37 9.63 -11.60
C THR A 573 2.81 9.96 -11.26
N GLU A 574 3.14 11.25 -11.19
CA GLU A 574 4.42 11.65 -10.60
C GLU A 574 4.31 11.40 -9.09
N TRP A 575 5.31 10.70 -8.56
CA TRP A 575 5.62 10.67 -7.13
C TRP A 575 6.88 11.49 -6.91
#